data_AF-A0AAD6T7G6-F1
#
_entry.id   AF-A0AAD6T7G6-F1
#
_cell.length_a   1.000
_cell.length_b   1.000
_cell.length_c   1.000
_cell.angle_alpha   90.00
_cell.angle_beta   90.00
_cell.angle_gamma   90.00
#
_symmetry.space_group_name_H-M   'P 1'
#
loop_
_entity.id
_entity.type
_entity.pdbx_description
1 polymer ?
#
loop_
_entity_poly.entity_id
_entity_poly.type
_entity_poly.pdbx_seq_one_letter_code
_entity_poly.pdbx_strand_id
1 'polypeptide(L)'
;MLFADDIDEEIKRSLSDLSHVLGVVPDLKNPRPEFGDTILAQLLVTHASVQRKLEEPLKKEGRVFCEIIVVPDMLNGRGDLHGACSAFLIDMCSSLCLMVLQRGMHVSQSLNVVYHSPASLGEKLRIINTTMTVGARAMSARTEIWNATQRRLVASGVHIKMQPSTPKL
;
A
#
# COMPACT_ATOMS: atom_id res chain seq x y z
N MET A 1 -14.81 3.59 -7.37
CA MET A 1 -13.41 3.22 -7.61
C MET A 1 -13.12 3.37 -9.10
N LEU A 2 -12.01 4.02 -9.47
CA LEU A 2 -11.67 4.29 -10.87
C LEU A 2 -10.42 3.51 -11.27
N PHE A 3 -10.55 2.56 -12.19
CA PHE A 3 -9.43 1.81 -12.76
C PHE A 3 -9.16 2.26 -14.19
N ALA A 4 -7.89 2.33 -14.58
CA ALA A 4 -7.54 2.43 -15.99
C ALA A 4 -7.89 1.12 -16.73
N ASP A 5 -8.18 1.23 -18.03
CA ASP A 5 -8.60 0.10 -18.87
C ASP A 5 -7.50 -0.98 -19.01
N ASP A 6 -6.24 -0.61 -18.79
CA ASP A 6 -5.08 -1.48 -18.98
C ASP A 6 -4.69 -2.32 -17.75
N ILE A 7 -5.48 -2.23 -16.67
CA ILE A 7 -5.35 -3.11 -15.50
C ILE A 7 -6.18 -4.38 -15.72
N ASP A 8 -5.57 -5.53 -15.42
CA ASP A 8 -6.22 -6.84 -15.46
C ASP A 8 -7.45 -6.92 -14.53
N GLU A 9 -8.56 -7.51 -15.01
CA GLU A 9 -9.83 -7.54 -14.27
C GLU A 9 -9.73 -8.26 -12.91
N GLU A 10 -8.90 -9.29 -12.80
CA GLU A 10 -8.70 -9.97 -11.52
C GLU A 10 -7.92 -9.06 -10.54
N ILE A 11 -6.99 -8.22 -11.04
CA ILE A 11 -6.34 -7.19 -10.22
C ILE A 11 -7.36 -6.13 -9.78
N LYS A 12 -8.26 -5.69 -10.66
CA LYS A 12 -9.34 -4.77 -10.29
C LYS A 12 -10.21 -5.35 -9.17
N ARG A 13 -10.59 -6.62 -9.30
CA ARG A 13 -11.35 -7.34 -8.27
C ARG A 13 -10.59 -7.41 -6.94
N SER A 14 -9.32 -7.79 -6.97
CA SER A 14 -8.45 -7.77 -5.80
C SER A 14 -8.39 -6.38 -5.15
N LEU A 15 -8.13 -5.33 -5.92
CA LEU A 15 -8.05 -3.97 -5.37
C LEU A 15 -9.39 -3.43 -4.85
N SER A 16 -10.52 -3.95 -5.36
CA SER A 16 -11.87 -3.61 -4.87
C SER A 16 -12.25 -4.33 -3.58
N ASP A 17 -11.60 -5.44 -3.27
CA ASP A 17 -11.83 -6.23 -2.06
C ASP A 17 -10.50 -6.65 -1.43
N LEU A 18 -10.02 -5.81 -0.51
CA LEU A 18 -8.73 -6.00 0.15
C LEU A 18 -8.72 -7.19 1.12
N SER A 19 -9.87 -7.80 1.44
CA SER A 19 -9.94 -9.00 2.29
C SER A 19 -9.22 -10.21 1.68
N HIS A 20 -8.95 -10.18 0.38
CA HIS A 20 -8.27 -11.24 -0.37
C HIS A 20 -6.85 -10.85 -0.83
N VAL A 21 -6.37 -9.67 -0.45
CA VAL A 21 -5.15 -9.09 -1.01
C VAL A 21 -4.04 -9.04 0.04
N LEU A 22 -2.84 -9.52 -0.35
CA LEU A 22 -1.58 -9.56 0.42
C LEU A 22 -1.28 -10.82 1.24
N GLY A 23 -1.87 -11.97 0.90
CA GLY A 23 -1.49 -13.23 1.55
C GLY A 23 -2.05 -13.38 2.97
N VAL A 24 -2.88 -12.42 3.39
CA VAL A 24 -4.03 -12.65 4.26
C VAL A 24 -4.99 -13.51 3.44
N VAL A 25 -4.71 -14.80 3.33
CA VAL A 25 -5.77 -15.75 3.01
C VAL A 25 -6.30 -16.09 4.39
N PRO A 26 -7.42 -15.48 4.85
CA PRO A 26 -8.09 -16.06 5.99
C PRO A 26 -8.31 -17.52 5.58
N ASP A 27 -7.97 -18.47 6.44
CA ASP A 27 -8.64 -19.74 6.35
C ASP A 27 -10.13 -19.40 6.37
N LEU A 28 -10.79 -19.42 5.20
CA LEU A 28 -12.20 -19.01 5.08
C LEU A 28 -13.09 -19.90 5.96
N LYS A 29 -12.54 -21.04 6.43
CA LYS A 29 -13.18 -21.92 7.40
C LYS A 29 -12.93 -21.50 8.85
N ASN A 30 -11.84 -20.79 9.15
CA ASN A 30 -11.48 -20.27 10.48
C ASN A 30 -10.76 -18.91 10.39
N PRO A 31 -11.48 -17.79 10.19
CA PRO A 31 -10.85 -16.48 10.19
C PRO A 31 -10.23 -16.20 11.56
N ARG A 32 -8.93 -15.89 11.58
CA ARG A 32 -8.22 -15.43 12.78
C ARG A 32 -7.92 -13.94 12.62
N PRO A 33 -7.98 -13.15 13.70
CA PRO A 33 -7.55 -11.76 13.65
C PRO A 33 -6.07 -11.69 13.28
N GLU A 34 -5.76 -10.94 12.23
CA GLU A 34 -4.41 -10.60 11.81
C GLU A 34 -4.06 -9.16 12.19
N PHE A 35 -2.77 -8.86 12.12
CA PHE A 35 -2.27 -7.55 12.50
C PHE A 35 -2.79 -6.47 11.52
N GLY A 36 -3.49 -5.48 12.07
CA GLY A 36 -3.96 -4.33 11.31
C GLY A 36 -5.24 -4.58 10.51
N ASP A 37 -5.96 -5.68 10.74
CA ASP A 37 -7.23 -5.98 10.07
C ASP A 37 -8.25 -4.84 10.18
N THR A 38 -8.41 -4.29 11.38
CA THR A 38 -9.36 -3.18 11.62
C THR A 38 -8.97 -1.92 10.85
N ILE A 39 -7.68 -1.70 10.62
CA ILE A 39 -7.15 -0.58 9.84
C ILE A 39 -7.37 -0.84 8.34
N LEU A 40 -7.06 -2.04 7.86
CA LEU A 40 -7.19 -2.41 6.44
C LEU A 40 -8.64 -2.44 5.99
N ALA A 41 -9.56 -2.85 6.84
CA ALA A 41 -11.00 -2.83 6.56
C ALA A 41 -11.53 -1.41 6.26
N GLN A 42 -10.80 -0.37 6.67
CA GLN A 42 -11.16 1.03 6.43
C GLN A 42 -10.39 1.66 5.26
N LEU A 43 -9.42 0.94 4.69
CA LEU A 43 -8.61 1.42 3.58
C LEU A 43 -9.37 1.27 2.27
N LEU A 44 -9.53 2.38 1.56
CA LEU A 44 -10.24 2.41 0.28
C LEU A 44 -9.26 2.67 -0.85
N VAL A 45 -9.12 1.74 -1.79
CA VAL A 45 -8.42 2.03 -3.04
C VAL A 45 -9.37 2.87 -3.92
N THR A 46 -8.96 4.08 -4.27
CA THR A 46 -9.80 5.02 -5.02
C THR A 46 -9.46 5.06 -6.49
N HIS A 47 -8.18 4.88 -6.82
CA HIS A 47 -7.69 4.86 -8.18
C HIS A 47 -6.52 3.90 -8.34
N ALA A 48 -6.44 3.23 -9.48
CA ALA A 48 -5.24 2.54 -9.92
C ALA A 48 -5.06 2.68 -11.43
N SER A 49 -3.81 2.83 -11.86
CA SER A 49 -3.44 2.94 -13.28
C SER A 49 -2.11 2.27 -13.57
N VAL A 50 -1.94 1.82 -14.81
CA VAL A 50 -0.63 1.49 -15.38
C VAL A 50 -0.35 2.48 -16.50
N GLN A 51 0.90 2.89 -16.62
CA GLN A 51 1.34 3.80 -17.67
C GLN A 51 2.76 3.47 -18.10
N ARG A 52 3.19 3.97 -19.28
CA ARG A 52 4.60 3.93 -19.66
C ARG A 52 5.37 5.00 -18.86
N LYS A 53 6.60 4.69 -18.48
CA LYS A 53 7.48 5.67 -17.83
C LYS A 53 7.90 6.74 -18.83
N LEU A 54 7.94 7.98 -18.38
CA LEU A 54 8.38 9.10 -19.21
C LEU A 54 9.89 8.99 -19.50
N GLU A 55 10.67 8.61 -18.50
CA GLU A 55 12.14 8.54 -18.55
C GLU A 55 12.65 7.27 -19.25
N GLU A 56 11.83 6.21 -19.29
CA GLU A 56 12.15 4.92 -19.92
C GLU A 56 10.89 4.31 -20.57
N PRO A 57 10.54 4.73 -21.80
CA PRO A 57 9.27 4.39 -22.44
C PRO A 57 9.02 2.89 -22.68
N LEU A 58 10.05 2.06 -22.61
CA LEU A 58 9.92 0.61 -22.70
C LEU A 58 9.46 -0.04 -21.37
N LYS A 59 9.53 0.70 -20.26
CA LYS A 59 9.09 0.23 -18.95
C LYS A 59 7.73 0.81 -18.56
N LYS A 60 7.02 0.05 -17.74
CA LYS A 60 5.74 0.45 -17.15
C LYS A 60 5.93 0.99 -15.73
N GLU A 61 4.98 1.80 -15.30
CA GLU A 61 4.81 2.31 -13.95
C GLU A 61 3.37 2.07 -13.50
N GLY A 62 3.21 1.42 -12.35
CA GLY A 62 1.94 1.32 -11.65
C GLY A 62 1.79 2.49 -10.68
N ARG A 63 0.57 3.02 -10.61
CA ARG A 63 0.18 4.02 -9.61
C ARG A 63 -1.10 3.57 -8.92
N VAL A 64 -1.13 3.63 -7.60
CA VAL A 64 -2.29 3.26 -6.78
C VAL A 64 -2.53 4.34 -5.73
N PHE A 65 -3.78 4.76 -5.60
CA PHE A 65 -4.22 5.78 -4.67
C PHE A 65 -5.17 5.13 -3.68
N CYS A 66 -4.88 5.31 -2.40
CA CYS A 66 -5.75 4.87 -1.31
C CYS A 66 -6.21 6.07 -0.49
N GLU A 67 -7.36 5.95 0.15
CA GLU A 67 -7.87 6.90 1.13
C GLU A 67 -8.27 6.17 2.41
N ILE A 68 -8.06 6.83 3.55
CA ILE A 68 -8.43 6.31 4.88
C ILE A 68 -8.64 7.48 5.85
N ILE A 69 -9.48 7.30 6.86
CA ILE A 69 -9.66 8.27 7.95
C ILE A 69 -8.83 7.84 9.15
N VAL A 70 -8.15 8.78 9.81
CA VAL A 70 -7.45 8.48 11.06
C VAL A 70 -8.48 8.16 12.14
N VAL A 71 -8.41 6.95 12.71
CA VAL A 71 -9.32 6.46 13.76
C VAL A 71 -8.57 6.12 15.05
N PRO A 72 -9.27 5.92 16.20
CA PRO A 72 -8.62 5.75 17.51
C PRO A 72 -7.54 4.66 17.55
N ASP A 73 -7.75 3.53 16.89
CA ASP A 73 -6.80 2.39 16.84
C ASP A 73 -5.47 2.72 16.14
N MET A 74 -5.39 3.86 15.45
CA MET A 74 -4.20 4.30 14.73
C MET A 74 -3.35 5.28 15.53
N LEU A 75 -3.83 5.74 16.69
CA LEU A 75 -3.23 6.86 17.41
C LEU A 75 -2.04 6.44 18.26
N ASN A 76 -1.10 7.37 18.44
CA ASN A 76 -0.07 7.31 19.46
C ASN A 76 -0.54 7.98 20.76
N GLY A 77 0.31 7.95 21.79
CA GLY A 77 0.01 8.57 23.09
C GLY A 77 -0.19 10.09 23.08
N ARG A 78 0.10 10.79 21.97
CA ARG A 78 -0.17 12.22 21.78
C ARG A 78 -1.51 12.49 21.09
N GLY A 79 -2.22 11.45 20.63
CA GLY A 79 -3.49 11.58 19.91
C GLY A 79 -3.34 11.83 18.40
N ASP A 80 -2.12 11.73 17.86
CA ASP A 80 -1.85 11.78 16.43
C ASP A 80 -1.61 10.38 15.86
N LEU A 81 -1.67 10.23 14.53
CA LEU A 81 -1.32 9.01 13.81
C LEU A 81 0.04 8.46 14.28
N HIS A 82 0.05 7.21 14.72
CA HIS A 82 1.25 6.54 15.20
C HIS A 82 2.24 6.34 14.05
N GLY A 83 3.53 6.61 14.30
CA GLY A 83 4.57 6.42 13.28
C GLY A 83 4.61 5.01 12.70
N ALA A 84 4.49 3.99 13.55
CA ALA A 84 4.34 2.60 13.12
C ALA A 84 3.06 2.34 12.29
N CYS A 85 1.95 3.04 12.54
CA CYS A 85 0.76 2.94 11.71
C CYS A 85 1.00 3.56 10.33
N SER A 86 1.72 4.69 10.25
CA SER A 86 2.16 5.25 8.96
C SER A 86 3.07 4.28 8.20
N ALA A 87 4.02 3.63 8.88
CA ALA A 87 4.90 2.63 8.27
C ALA A 87 4.11 1.40 7.78
N PHE A 88 3.13 0.92 8.56
CA PHE A 88 2.21 -0.15 8.18
C PHE A 88 1.41 0.21 6.93
N LEU A 89 0.80 1.41 6.89
CA LEU A 89 0.07 1.89 5.73
C LEU A 89 0.96 1.97 4.48
N ILE A 90 2.23 2.40 4.64
CA ILE A 90 3.21 2.40 3.55
C ILE A 90 3.50 0.97 3.08
N ASP A 91 3.75 0.02 3.99
CA ASP A 91 4.02 -1.38 3.65
C ASP A 91 2.88 -1.99 2.82
N MET A 92 1.65 -1.82 3.30
CA MET A 92 0.46 -2.39 2.67
C MET A 92 0.15 -1.72 1.33
N CYS A 93 0.08 -0.40 1.28
CA CYS A 93 -0.29 0.32 0.05
C CYS A 93 0.77 0.23 -1.06
N SER A 94 2.06 0.22 -0.70
CA SER A 94 3.13 -0.03 -1.67
C SER A 94 3.05 -1.44 -2.26
N SER A 95 2.66 -2.42 -1.45
CA SER A 95 2.46 -3.80 -1.92
C SER A 95 1.29 -3.91 -2.90
N LEU A 96 0.17 -3.21 -2.64
CA LEU A 96 -0.95 -3.09 -3.60
C LEU A 96 -0.47 -2.52 -4.95
N CYS A 97 0.39 -1.51 -4.90
CA CYS A 97 0.94 -0.87 -6.09
C CYS A 97 1.86 -1.80 -6.90
N LEU A 98 2.67 -2.62 -6.22
CA LEU A 98 3.52 -3.61 -6.89
C LEU A 98 2.71 -4.71 -7.59
N MET A 99 1.61 -5.14 -6.97
CA MET A 99 0.73 -6.18 -7.53
C MET A 99 0.11 -5.80 -8.88
N VAL A 100 -0.06 -4.51 -9.14
CA VAL A 100 -0.56 -3.99 -10.43
C VAL A 100 0.37 -4.33 -11.60
N LEU A 101 1.68 -4.45 -11.36
CA LEU A 101 2.66 -4.78 -12.42
C LEU A 101 3.19 -6.22 -12.34
N GLN A 102 3.31 -6.78 -11.14
CA GLN A 102 3.82 -8.13 -10.95
C GLN A 102 3.04 -8.85 -9.84
N ARG A 103 2.31 -9.89 -10.25
CA ARG A 103 1.59 -10.78 -9.34
C ARG A 103 2.57 -11.72 -8.63
N GLY A 104 2.12 -12.25 -7.50
CA GLY A 104 2.86 -13.22 -6.72
C GLY A 104 3.10 -12.78 -5.28
N MET A 105 3.63 -13.71 -4.50
CA MET A 105 3.97 -13.48 -3.10
C MET A 105 5.33 -12.76 -3.02
N HIS A 106 5.34 -11.64 -2.31
CA HIS A 106 6.54 -10.84 -2.07
C HIS A 106 6.63 -10.47 -0.60
N VAL A 107 7.83 -10.57 -0.04
CA VAL A 107 8.13 -10.21 1.34
C VAL A 107 8.92 -8.91 1.39
N SER A 108 8.73 -8.16 2.48
CA SER A 108 9.42 -6.89 2.72
C SER A 108 10.91 -7.17 2.96
N GLN A 109 11.77 -6.60 2.12
CA GLN A 109 13.23 -6.67 2.27
C GLN A 109 13.73 -5.48 3.09
N SER A 110 13.28 -4.28 2.75
CA SER A 110 13.62 -3.06 3.48
C SER A 110 12.55 -1.99 3.32
N LEU A 111 12.29 -1.26 4.40
CA LEU A 111 11.33 -0.16 4.41
C LEU A 111 12.00 1.06 5.06
N ASN A 112 12.17 2.14 4.28
CA ASN A 112 12.68 3.41 4.76
C ASN A 112 11.53 4.42 4.81
N VAL A 113 11.33 5.07 5.96
CA VAL A 113 10.23 6.01 6.20
C VAL A 113 10.78 7.33 6.74
N VAL A 114 10.29 8.43 6.18
CA VAL A 114 10.51 9.80 6.65
C VAL A 114 9.18 10.38 7.12
N TYR A 115 9.16 10.94 8.32
CA TYR A 115 7.98 11.56 8.95
C TYR A 115 8.10 13.08 8.85
N HIS A 116 7.11 13.71 8.23
CA HIS A 116 7.16 15.13 7.86
C HIS A 116 6.23 15.99 8.72
N SER A 117 5.03 15.51 9.02
CA SER A 117 4.05 16.25 9.83
C SER A 117 3.04 15.30 10.49
N PRO A 118 2.36 15.71 11.58
CA PRO A 118 1.34 14.89 12.22
C PRO A 118 0.03 14.87 11.42
N ALA A 119 -0.79 13.85 11.68
CA ALA A 119 -2.19 13.78 11.28
C ALA A 119 -3.02 13.37 12.49
N SER A 120 -4.05 14.13 12.82
CA SER A 120 -4.86 13.96 14.03
C SER A 120 -6.10 13.11 13.75
N LEU A 121 -6.74 12.64 14.83
CA LEU A 121 -7.99 11.88 14.77
C LEU A 121 -9.04 12.54 13.87
N GLY A 122 -9.68 11.74 13.01
CA GLY A 122 -10.74 12.18 12.09
C GLY A 122 -10.23 12.83 10.80
N GLU A 123 -8.93 13.10 10.66
CA GLU A 123 -8.40 13.66 9.42
C GLU A 123 -8.34 12.62 8.31
N LYS A 124 -8.57 13.08 7.06
CA LYS A 124 -8.56 12.23 5.88
C LYS A 124 -7.16 12.14 5.33
N LEU A 125 -6.66 10.92 5.14
CA LEU A 125 -5.40 10.64 4.48
C LEU A 125 -5.63 10.23 3.02
N ARG A 126 -4.75 10.69 2.14
CA ARG A 126 -4.59 10.22 0.77
C ARG A 126 -3.20 9.61 0.62
N ILE A 127 -3.13 8.34 0.27
CA ILE A 127 -1.89 7.58 0.16
C ILE A 127 -1.62 7.34 -1.32
N ILE A 128 -0.53 7.89 -1.83
CA ILE A 128 -0.15 7.81 -3.24
C ILE A 128 1.05 6.89 -3.36
N ASN A 129 0.90 5.85 -4.16
CA ASN A 129 1.90 4.81 -4.35
C ASN A 129 2.32 4.78 -5.81
N THR A 130 3.62 4.70 -6.07
CA THR A 130 4.19 4.63 -7.41
C THR A 130 5.30 3.59 -7.47
N THR A 131 5.21 2.64 -8.41
CA THR A 131 6.27 1.63 -8.60
C THR A 131 7.56 2.28 -9.13
N MET A 132 8.70 1.96 -8.53
CA MET A 132 10.01 2.46 -8.96
C MET A 132 10.74 1.47 -9.86
N THR A 133 10.94 0.24 -9.40
CA THR A 133 11.47 -0.86 -10.22
C THR A 133 10.68 -2.12 -9.96
N VAL A 134 10.42 -2.90 -11.00
CA VAL A 134 9.72 -4.17 -10.91
C VAL A 134 10.53 -5.18 -11.73
N GLY A 135 11.10 -6.16 -11.06
CA GLY A 135 11.91 -7.20 -11.68
C GLY A 135 11.83 -8.51 -10.90
N ALA A 136 12.41 -9.56 -11.49
CA ALA A 136 12.25 -10.93 -10.97
C ALA A 136 12.76 -11.14 -9.54
N ARG A 137 13.81 -10.41 -9.11
CA ARG A 137 14.44 -10.61 -7.79
C ARG A 137 14.02 -9.59 -6.75
N ALA A 138 13.87 -8.34 -7.15
CA ALA A 138 13.55 -7.25 -6.26
C ALA A 138 12.66 -6.25 -6.99
N MET A 139 11.77 -5.65 -6.23
CA MET A 139 10.86 -4.63 -6.67
C MET A 139 10.74 -3.56 -5.60
N SER A 140 10.48 -2.33 -6.01
CA SER A 140 10.31 -1.24 -5.06
C SER A 140 9.23 -0.26 -5.48
N ALA A 141 8.63 0.37 -4.50
CA ALA A 141 7.65 1.41 -4.68
C ALA A 141 7.89 2.55 -3.69
N ARG A 142 7.61 3.77 -4.15
CA ARG A 142 7.56 4.98 -3.32
C ARG A 142 6.12 5.20 -2.89
N THR A 143 5.94 5.59 -1.64
CA THR A 143 4.64 5.94 -1.06
C THR A 143 4.70 7.30 -0.40
N GLU A 144 3.64 8.07 -0.55
CA GLU A 144 3.45 9.36 0.11
C GLU A 144 2.08 9.38 0.80
N ILE A 145 2.08 9.59 2.11
CA ILE A 145 0.86 9.81 2.90
C ILE A 145 0.64 11.30 3.00
N TRP A 146 -0.42 11.79 2.37
CA TRP A 146 -0.86 13.17 2.43
C TRP A 146 -2.04 13.29 3.39
N ASN A 147 -2.02 14.33 4.23
CA ASN A 147 -3.20 14.77 4.94
C ASN A 147 -4.05 15.58 3.96
N ALA A 148 -5.15 15.01 3.48
CA ALA A 148 -6.05 15.66 2.54
C ALA A 148 -6.86 16.78 3.19
N THR A 149 -7.10 16.71 4.51
CA THR A 149 -7.76 17.76 5.29
C THR A 149 -6.86 19.00 5.41
N GLN A 150 -5.63 18.83 5.88
CA GLN A 150 -4.66 19.91 6.15
C GLN A 150 -3.75 20.24 4.95
N ARG A 151 -3.84 19.47 3.87
CA ARG A 151 -3.08 19.65 2.62
C ARG A 151 -1.56 19.65 2.80
N ARG A 152 -1.05 18.75 3.62
CA ARG A 152 0.40 18.61 3.89
C ARG A 152 0.87 17.15 3.85
N LEU A 153 2.14 16.95 3.56
CA LEU A 153 2.77 15.62 3.57
C LEU A 153 2.96 15.16 5.02
N VAL A 154 2.45 13.97 5.36
CA VAL A 154 2.52 13.35 6.69
C VAL A 154 3.75 12.46 6.78
N ALA A 155 3.89 11.55 5.84
CA ALA A 155 5.02 10.62 5.76
C ALA A 155 5.31 10.26 4.30
N SER A 156 6.56 9.89 4.02
CA SER A 156 6.95 9.29 2.76
C SER A 156 7.80 8.07 3.01
N GLY A 157 7.74 7.07 2.15
CA GLY A 157 8.60 5.91 2.27
C GLY A 157 8.96 5.26 0.94
N VAL A 158 10.07 4.52 0.96
CA VAL A 158 10.48 3.63 -0.11
C VAL A 158 10.51 2.22 0.46
N HIS A 159 9.74 1.33 -0.17
CA HIS A 159 9.62 -0.05 0.22
C HIS A 159 10.23 -0.93 -0.86
N ILE A 160 11.19 -1.78 -0.48
CA ILE A 160 11.77 -2.82 -1.34
C ILE A 160 11.19 -4.16 -0.90
N LYS A 161 10.61 -4.89 -1.84
CA LYS A 161 10.13 -6.27 -1.67
C LYS A 161 10.90 -7.22 -2.58
N MET A 162 10.92 -8.48 -2.18
CA MET A 162 11.55 -9.56 -2.95
C MET A 162 10.68 -10.82 -2.94
N GLN A 163 10.89 -11.68 -3.91
CA GLN A 163 10.28 -13.01 -3.89
C GLN A 163 10.94 -13.84 -2.78
N PRO A 164 10.17 -14.49 -1.89
CA PRO A 164 10.75 -15.36 -0.87
C PRO A 164 11.38 -16.60 -1.52
N SER A 165 12.45 -17.10 -0.93
CA SER A 165 13.04 -18.38 -1.31
C SER A 165 12.14 -19.54 -0.88
N THR A 166 12.16 -20.65 -1.62
CA THR A 166 11.49 -21.88 -1.20
C THR A 166 12.06 -22.34 0.16
N PRO A 167 11.23 -22.66 1.16
CA PRO A 167 11.70 -23.19 2.43
C PRO A 167 12.57 -24.43 2.20
N LYS A 168 13.75 -24.48 2.82
CA LYS A 168 14.57 -25.69 2.87
C LYS A 168 14.16 -26.44 4.13
N LEU A 169 13.59 -27.63 3.95
CA LEU A 169 13.36 -28.61 5.02
C LEU A 169 14.70 -29.18 5.49
#